data_AF-A0A699T6J8-F1
#
_entry.id   AF-A0A699T6J8-F1
#
_cell.length_a   1.000
_cell.length_b   1.000
_cell.length_c   1.000
_cell.angle_alpha   90.00
_cell.angle_beta   90.00
_cell.angle_gamma   90.00
#
_symmetry.space_group_name_H-M   'P 1'
#
loop_
_entity.id
_entity.type
_entity.pdbx_description
1 polymer ?
#
loop_
_entity_poly.entity_id
_entity_poly.type
_entity_poly.pdbx_seq_one_letter_code
_entity_poly.pdbx_strand_id
1 'polypeptide(L)'
;MTNGESVKDMTSKFDKLVKFEGQDFRRWLKNMHFLLTTLKVVYVLSTPSPVWSENETLETTRKRMKWENDNYICRGHILNGMTDSLFDIYQNTESAKALWESLESKYMTEDASATKFLMSNFMNYKMVDTRPMME
;
A
#
# COMPACT_ATOMS: atom_id res chain seq x y z
N MET A 1 22.82 23.78 -5.68
CA MET A 1 21.45 24.31 -5.85
C MET A 1 20.49 23.14 -5.78
N THR A 2 19.94 22.86 -4.60
CA THR A 2 18.98 21.76 -4.41
C THR A 2 17.58 22.30 -4.72
N ASN A 3 16.96 21.82 -5.79
CA ASN A 3 15.54 22.06 -6.07
C ASN A 3 14.73 21.45 -4.91
N GLY A 4 14.23 22.31 -4.02
CA GLY A 4 13.26 21.93 -3.02
C GLY A 4 11.90 21.77 -3.69
N GLU A 5 11.63 20.57 -4.23
CA GLU A 5 10.26 20.24 -4.64
C GLU A 5 9.34 20.33 -3.41
N SER A 6 8.24 21.07 -3.56
CA SER A 6 7.26 21.24 -2.49
C SER A 6 6.56 19.91 -2.20
N VAL A 7 6.13 19.67 -0.96
CA VAL A 7 5.30 18.49 -0.61
C VAL A 7 4.09 18.38 -1.53
N LYS A 8 3.52 19.52 -1.95
CA LYS A 8 2.41 19.58 -2.91
C LYS A 8 2.77 19.04 -4.29
N ASP A 9 3.98 19.36 -4.77
CA ASP A 9 4.47 18.86 -6.06
C ASP A 9 4.69 17.36 -5.99
N MET A 10 5.21 16.87 -4.86
CA MET A 10 5.42 15.44 -4.65
C MET A 10 4.08 14.68 -4.59
N THR A 11 3.09 15.17 -3.84
CA THR A 11 1.74 14.57 -3.80
C THR A 11 1.07 14.53 -5.17
N SER A 12 1.21 15.58 -5.98
CA SER A 12 0.62 15.61 -7.34
C SER A 12 1.24 14.58 -8.29
N LYS A 13 2.50 14.21 -8.08
CA LYS A 13 3.14 13.11 -8.82
C LYS A 13 2.58 11.75 -8.40
N PHE A 14 2.13 11.64 -7.16
CA PHE A 14 1.53 10.40 -6.65
C PHE A 14 0.07 10.22 -7.07
N ASP A 15 -0.65 11.29 -7.42
CA ASP A 15 -1.96 11.20 -8.08
C ASP A 15 -1.87 10.51 -9.46
N LYS A 16 -0.66 10.41 -10.03
CA LYS A 16 -0.37 9.66 -11.27
C LYS A 16 0.07 8.21 -11.02
N LEU A 17 0.11 7.74 -9.77
CA LEU A 17 0.37 6.33 -9.51
C LEU A 17 -0.75 5.49 -10.10
N VAL A 18 -0.36 4.37 -10.72
CA VAL A 18 -1.30 3.36 -11.19
C VAL A 18 -2.09 2.83 -9.98
N LYS A 19 -3.42 2.90 -10.07
CA LYS A 19 -4.32 2.34 -9.05
C LYS A 19 -4.09 0.84 -8.92
N PHE A 20 -4.14 0.32 -7.71
CA PHE A 20 -4.09 -1.11 -7.46
C PHE A 20 -5.39 -1.77 -7.88
N GLU A 21 -5.28 -2.79 -8.73
CA GLU A 21 -6.41 -3.54 -9.27
C GLU A 21 -6.41 -5.02 -8.85
N GLY A 22 -5.55 -5.40 -7.89
CA GLY A 22 -5.41 -6.79 -7.41
C GLY A 22 -4.19 -7.55 -7.94
N GLN A 23 -3.39 -6.95 -8.83
CA GLN A 23 -2.17 -7.56 -9.42
C GLN A 23 -0.91 -6.74 -9.08
N ASP A 24 0.27 -7.34 -9.26
CA ASP A 24 1.58 -6.74 -8.99
C ASP A 24 1.68 -6.07 -7.61
N PHE A 25 1.09 -6.72 -6.60
CA PHE A 25 0.86 -6.13 -5.28
C PHE A 25 2.16 -5.64 -4.65
N ARG A 26 3.27 -6.38 -4.80
CA ARG A 26 4.57 -5.98 -4.25
C ARG A 26 5.06 -4.64 -4.79
N ARG A 27 4.85 -4.38 -6.08
CA ARG A 27 5.26 -3.11 -6.72
C ARG A 27 4.39 -1.97 -6.22
N TRP A 28 3.07 -2.17 -6.18
CA TRP A 28 2.15 -1.17 -5.66
C TRP A 28 2.42 -0.87 -4.18
N LEU A 29 2.59 -1.90 -3.35
CA LEU A 29 2.87 -1.78 -1.92
C LEU A 29 4.14 -0.96 -1.66
N LYS A 30 5.22 -1.23 -2.40
CA LYS A 30 6.48 -0.48 -2.27
C LYS A 30 6.31 1.00 -2.65
N ASN A 31 5.57 1.28 -3.73
CA ASN A 31 5.28 2.66 -4.14
C ASN A 31 4.43 3.38 -3.10
N MET A 32 3.40 2.72 -2.58
CA MET A 32 2.53 3.26 -1.54
C MET A 32 3.32 3.54 -0.24
N HIS A 33 4.16 2.61 0.19
CA HIS A 33 5.03 2.81 1.35
C HIS A 33 5.96 4.02 1.16
N PHE A 34 6.53 4.21 -0.04
CA PHE A 34 7.37 5.37 -0.35
C PHE A 34 6.57 6.68 -0.25
N LEU A 35 5.36 6.74 -0.82
CA LEU A 35 4.44 7.87 -0.68
C LEU A 35 4.18 8.21 0.79
N LEU A 36 3.79 7.22 1.60
CA LEU A 36 3.50 7.42 3.03
C LEU A 36 4.72 7.86 3.83
N THR A 37 5.92 7.44 3.40
CA THR A 37 7.20 7.85 4.00
C THR A 37 7.49 9.32 3.70
N THR A 38 7.33 9.74 2.44
CA THR A 38 7.44 11.13 2.02
C THR A 38 6.49 12.04 2.79
N LEU A 39 5.26 11.59 3.00
CA LEU A 39 4.24 12.30 3.77
C LEU A 39 4.48 12.30 5.28
N LYS A 40 5.49 11.54 5.75
CA LYS A 40 5.83 11.36 7.16
C LYS A 40 4.69 10.77 8.00
N VAL A 41 3.84 9.95 7.39
CA VAL A 41 2.72 9.27 8.07
C VAL A 41 2.93 7.76 8.19
N VAL A 42 3.93 7.18 7.53
CA VAL A 42 4.18 5.72 7.52
C VAL A 42 4.30 5.08 8.90
N TYR A 43 4.75 5.83 9.91
CA TYR A 43 4.94 5.34 11.27
C TYR A 43 3.63 4.86 11.94
N VAL A 44 2.46 5.32 11.47
CA VAL A 44 1.15 4.87 12.00
C VAL A 44 0.87 3.40 11.67
N LEU A 45 1.57 2.83 10.68
CA LEU A 45 1.46 1.40 10.33
C LEU A 45 2.18 0.50 11.34
N SER A 46 3.19 1.01 12.04
CA SER A 46 4.03 0.23 12.96
C SER A 46 3.83 0.58 14.43
N THR A 47 3.17 1.70 14.74
CA THR A 47 2.92 2.15 16.11
C THR A 47 1.48 1.86 16.56
N PRO A 48 1.25 1.53 17.84
CA PRO A 48 -0.10 1.37 18.36
C PRO A 48 -0.83 2.72 18.43
N SER A 49 -2.16 2.68 18.33
CA SER A 49 -2.99 3.86 18.60
C SER A 49 -2.74 4.38 20.02
N PRO A 50 -2.54 5.68 20.21
CA PRO A 50 -2.48 6.27 21.54
C PRO A 50 -3.79 6.02 22.29
N VAL A 51 -3.69 5.74 23.59
CA VAL A 51 -4.84 5.49 24.45
C VAL A 51 -5.29 6.80 25.08
N TRP A 52 -6.60 7.07 25.06
CA TRP A 52 -7.17 8.21 25.77
C TRP A 52 -7.15 7.98 27.28
N SER A 53 -6.88 9.03 28.04
CA SER A 53 -7.06 9.05 29.50
C SER A 53 -7.62 10.39 29.96
N GLU A 54 -8.41 10.37 31.03
CA GLU A 54 -9.06 11.57 31.58
C GLU A 54 -8.05 12.59 32.12
N ASN A 55 -6.89 12.11 32.59
CA ASN A 55 -5.81 12.93 33.16
C ASN A 55 -4.68 13.22 32.17
N GLU A 56 -4.95 13.17 30.86
CA GLU A 56 -3.92 13.44 29.85
C GLU A 56 -3.46 14.91 29.94
N THR A 57 -2.14 15.12 29.84
CA THR A 57 -1.58 16.47 29.69
C THR A 57 -1.90 17.02 28.30
N LEU A 58 -1.84 18.34 28.15
CA LEU A 58 -2.00 19.00 26.84
C LEU A 58 -1.03 18.46 25.78
N GLU A 59 0.18 18.07 26.19
CA GLU A 59 1.17 17.48 25.28
C GLU A 59 0.73 16.09 24.79
N THR A 60 0.21 15.25 25.69
CA THR A 60 -0.31 13.92 25.32
C THR A 60 -1.54 14.02 24.43
N THR A 61 -2.46 14.95 24.70
CA THR A 61 -3.61 15.23 23.82
C THR A 61 -3.15 15.59 22.41
N ARG A 62 -2.17 16.49 22.29
CA ARG A 62 -1.62 16.91 20.98
C ARG A 62 -0.98 15.76 20.22
N LYS A 63 -0.21 14.90 20.92
CA LYS A 63 0.40 13.71 20.33
C LYS A 63 -0.66 12.74 19.82
N ARG A 64 -1.72 12.51 20.59
CA ARG A 64 -2.86 11.66 20.22
C ARG A 64 -3.60 12.19 18.99
N MET A 65 -4.03 13.46 19.02
CA MET A 65 -4.71 14.09 17.89
C MET A 65 -3.85 14.09 16.62
N LYS A 66 -2.54 14.31 16.75
CA LYS A 66 -1.61 14.20 15.62
C LYS A 66 -1.59 12.78 15.04
N TRP A 67 -1.49 11.77 15.89
CA TRP A 67 -1.49 10.37 15.44
C TRP A 67 -2.81 10.01 14.76
N GLU A 68 -3.95 10.41 15.33
CA GLU A 68 -5.30 10.18 14.76
C GLU A 68 -5.42 10.83 13.36
N ASN A 69 -4.95 12.07 13.21
CA ASN A 69 -4.91 12.76 11.92
C ASN A 69 -3.99 12.06 10.92
N ASP A 70 -2.78 11.67 11.33
CA ASP A 70 -1.83 10.98 10.44
C ASP A 70 -2.35 9.59 10.04
N ASN A 71 -3.05 8.89 10.93
CA ASN A 71 -3.73 7.63 10.63
C ASN A 71 -4.85 7.84 9.59
N TYR A 72 -5.65 8.89 9.73
CA TYR A 72 -6.68 9.24 8.74
C TYR A 72 -6.08 9.53 7.37
N ILE A 73 -5.02 10.35 7.31
CA ILE A 73 -4.31 10.68 6.06
C ILE A 73 -3.70 9.41 5.44
N CYS A 74 -3.00 8.59 6.23
CA CYS A 74 -2.38 7.36 5.77
C CYS A 74 -3.41 6.42 5.15
N ARG A 75 -4.52 6.18 5.87
CA ARG A 75 -5.64 5.37 5.41
C ARG A 75 -6.25 5.92 4.12
N GLY A 76 -6.46 7.23 4.04
CA GLY A 76 -6.99 7.89 2.85
C GLY A 76 -6.11 7.68 1.62
N HIS A 77 -4.79 7.77 1.75
CA HIS A 77 -3.87 7.51 0.63
C HIS A 77 -3.86 6.05 0.19
N ILE A 78 -3.92 5.10 1.13
CA ILE A 78 -4.00 3.67 0.79
C ILE A 78 -5.29 3.40 0.01
N LEU A 79 -6.43 3.91 0.48
CA LEU A 79 -7.74 3.79 -0.17
C LEU A 79 -7.80 4.48 -1.54
N ASN A 80 -7.26 5.68 -1.68
CA ASN A 80 -7.22 6.37 -2.97
C ASN A 80 -6.25 5.71 -3.97
N GLY A 81 -5.33 4.89 -3.47
CA GLY A 81 -4.38 4.15 -4.29
C GLY A 81 -4.92 2.88 -4.92
N MET A 82 -6.18 2.50 -4.69
CA MET A 82 -6.82 1.30 -5.26
C MET A 82 -8.01 1.67 -6.16
N THR A 83 -8.51 0.71 -6.93
CA THR A 83 -9.73 0.87 -7.73
C THR A 83 -10.96 1.10 -6.85
N ASP A 84 -11.99 1.70 -7.42
CA ASP A 84 -13.24 1.99 -6.70
C ASP A 84 -13.89 0.70 -6.16
N SER A 85 -13.79 -0.40 -6.91
CA SER A 85 -14.25 -1.73 -6.47
C SER A 85 -13.52 -2.24 -5.22
N LEU A 86 -12.22 -2.00 -5.09
CA LEU A 86 -11.45 -2.37 -3.90
C LEU A 86 -11.68 -1.37 -2.77
N PHE A 87 -11.78 -0.08 -3.09
CA PHE A 87 -12.16 0.96 -2.14
C PHE A 87 -13.45 0.56 -1.42
N ASP A 88 -14.48 0.17 -2.15
CA ASP A 88 -15.78 -0.17 -1.57
C ASP A 88 -15.72 -1.33 -0.56
N ILE A 89 -14.83 -2.29 -0.79
CA ILE A 89 -14.59 -3.44 0.09
C ILE A 89 -13.88 -3.01 1.38
N TYR A 90 -12.91 -2.11 1.27
CA TYR A 90 -11.98 -1.77 2.36
C TYR A 90 -12.31 -0.45 3.07
N GLN A 91 -13.25 0.37 2.56
CA GLN A 91 -13.55 1.72 3.07
C GLN A 91 -13.99 1.78 4.53
N ASN A 92 -14.38 0.66 5.13
CA ASN A 92 -14.85 0.57 6.52
C ASN A 92 -13.79 0.02 7.48
N THR A 93 -12.57 -0.26 7.02
CA THR A 93 -11.49 -0.73 7.91
C THR A 93 -11.12 0.34 8.93
N GLU A 94 -10.99 -0.02 10.20
CA GLU A 94 -10.92 0.94 11.31
C GLU A 94 -9.63 1.77 11.36
N SER A 95 -8.50 1.24 10.87
CA SER A 95 -7.21 1.93 10.91
C SER A 95 -6.39 1.71 9.65
N ALA A 96 -5.43 2.59 9.39
CA ALA A 96 -4.47 2.43 8.30
C ALA A 96 -3.67 1.12 8.45
N LYS A 97 -3.30 0.78 9.69
CA LYS A 97 -2.58 -0.45 10.01
C LYS A 97 -3.41 -1.70 9.68
N ALA A 98 -4.64 -1.78 10.17
CA ALA A 98 -5.52 -2.92 9.90
C ALA A 98 -5.78 -3.09 8.39
N LEU A 99 -5.91 -1.97 7.66
CA LEU A 99 -6.05 -1.98 6.21
C LEU A 99 -4.79 -2.53 5.54
N TRP A 100 -3.62 -2.02 5.92
CA TRP A 100 -2.33 -2.46 5.40
C TRP A 100 -2.11 -3.96 5.60
N GLU A 101 -2.31 -4.46 6.82
CA GLU A 101 -2.14 -5.87 7.18
C GLU A 101 -3.14 -6.77 6.42
N SER A 102 -4.39 -6.31 6.25
CA SER A 102 -5.40 -7.04 5.48
C SER A 102 -5.01 -7.19 4.00
N LEU A 103 -4.45 -6.13 3.41
CA LEU A 103 -3.95 -6.15 2.04
C LEU A 103 -2.74 -7.07 1.90
N GLU A 104 -1.77 -6.98 2.82
CA GLU A 104 -0.59 -7.85 2.81
C GLU A 104 -0.98 -9.32 2.94
N SER A 105 -1.87 -9.66 3.87
CA SER A 105 -2.33 -11.03 4.08
C SER A 105 -2.98 -11.61 2.82
N LYS A 106 -3.86 -10.85 2.18
CA LYS A 106 -4.59 -11.31 0.98
C LYS A 106 -3.69 -11.40 -0.24
N TYR A 107 -2.96 -10.33 -0.56
CA TYR A 107 -2.33 -10.20 -1.88
C TYR A 107 -0.86 -10.63 -1.92
N MET A 108 -0.15 -10.77 -0.80
CA MET A 108 1.22 -11.34 -0.84
C MET A 108 1.24 -12.81 -1.22
N THR A 109 0.23 -13.57 -0.80
CA THR A 109 0.09 -15.01 -1.10
C THR A 109 -0.38 -15.23 -2.54
N GLU A 110 -1.29 -14.40 -3.02
CA GLU A 110 -1.79 -14.39 -4.40
C GLU A 110 -0.70 -14.00 -5.41
N ASP A 111 0.08 -12.94 -5.15
CA ASP A 111 1.19 -12.47 -6.02
C ASP A 111 2.27 -13.54 -6.19
N ALA A 112 2.63 -14.23 -5.10
CA ALA A 112 3.58 -15.35 -5.13
C ALA A 112 3.04 -16.53 -5.97
N SER A 113 1.75 -16.82 -5.85
CA SER A 113 1.08 -17.91 -6.57
C SER A 113 0.94 -17.60 -8.07
N ALA A 114 0.54 -16.37 -8.42
CA ALA A 114 0.45 -15.90 -9.79
C ALA A 114 1.82 -15.91 -10.50
N THR A 115 2.86 -15.43 -9.82
CA THR A 115 4.24 -15.49 -10.34
C THR A 115 4.67 -16.92 -10.63
N LYS A 116 4.41 -17.85 -9.70
CA LYS A 116 4.72 -19.28 -9.89
C LYS A 116 3.95 -19.90 -11.06
N PHE A 117 2.67 -19.55 -11.22
CA PHE A 117 1.84 -20.03 -12.32
C PHE A 117 2.35 -19.54 -13.67
N LEU A 118 2.67 -18.24 -13.79
CA LEU A 118 3.24 -17.67 -15.02
C LEU A 118 4.57 -18.32 -15.39
N MET A 119 5.46 -18.54 -14.41
CA MET A 119 6.72 -19.25 -14.62
C MET A 119 6.49 -20.69 -15.10
N SER A 120 5.57 -21.43 -14.48
CA SER A 120 5.23 -22.79 -14.91
C SER A 120 4.68 -22.82 -16.33
N ASN A 121 3.80 -21.88 -16.68
CA ASN A 121 3.21 -21.82 -18.02
C ASN A 121 4.25 -21.46 -19.09
N PHE A 122 5.16 -20.53 -18.78
CA PHE A 122 6.29 -20.19 -19.65
C PHE A 122 7.23 -21.39 -19.88
N MET A 123 7.54 -22.15 -18.83
CA MET A 123 8.36 -23.37 -18.96
C MET A 123 7.65 -24.45 -19.76
N ASN A 124 6.34 -24.64 -19.56
CA ASN A 124 5.53 -25.58 -20.36
C ASN A 124 5.47 -25.16 -21.83
N TYR A 125 5.30 -23.88 -22.12
CA TYR A 125 5.34 -23.35 -23.47
C TYR A 125 6.68 -23.66 -24.15
N LYS A 126 7.81 -23.37 -23.48
CA LYS A 126 9.15 -23.70 -24.00
C LYS A 126 9.34 -25.21 -24.22
N MET A 127 8.80 -26.07 -23.36
CA MET A 127 8.88 -27.52 -23.52
C MET A 127 8.07 -28.01 -24.73
N VAL A 128 6.92 -27.42 -25.01
CA VAL A 128 6.07 -27.78 -26.17
C VAL A 128 6.69 -27.30 -27.48
N ASP A 129 7.32 -26.13 -27.49
CA ASP A 129 7.99 -25.55 -28.67
C ASP A 129 9.32 -26.25 -29.03
N THR A 130 9.86 -27.08 -28.12
CA THR A 130 11.07 -27.90 -28.36
C THR A 130 10.81 -29.27 -28.97
N ARG A 131 9.58 -29.56 -29.47
CA ARG A 131 9.37 -30.75 -30.30
C ARG A 131 10.15 -30.57 -31.61
N PRO A 132 11.10 -31.46 -31.96
CA PRO A 132 11.77 -31.36 -33.24
C PRO A 132 10.70 -31.55 -34.32
N MET A 133 10.61 -30.60 -35.24
CA MET A 133 9.94 -30.83 -36.51
C MET A 133 10.71 -31.95 -37.19
N MET A 134 10.21 -33.19 -37.09
CA MET A 134 10.74 -34.31 -37.86
C MET A 134 10.52 -34.00 -39.34
N GLU A 135 11.62 -33.97 -40.08
CA GLU A 135 11.66 -34.32 -41.49
C GLU A 135 12.35 -35.69 -41.60
#